data_AF-A6DTK9-F1
#
_entry.id   AF-A6DTK9-F1
#
_cell.length_a   1.000
_cell.length_b   1.000
_cell.length_c   1.000
_cell.angle_alpha   90.00
_cell.angle_beta   90.00
_cell.angle_gamma   90.00
#
_symmetry.space_group_name_H-M   'P 1'
#
loop_
_entity.id
_entity.type
_entity.pdbx_description
1 polymer ?
#
loop_
_entity_poly.entity_id
_entity_poly.type
_entity_poly.pdbx_seq_one_letter_code
_entity_poly.pdbx_strand_id
1 'polypeptide(L)' 'MHLLDNAVKFTDEGGVTISVSLLRGKNERTSIDLLLSVKDTGRGIEKGHQKQIFNVLKSPKRIVLMKGVESVWV' A
#
# COMPACT_ATOMS: atom_id res chain seq x y z
N MET A 1 -9.93 2.18 6.86
CA MET A 1 -9.22 1.13 6.09
C MET A 1 -9.36 1.55 4.63
N HIS A 2 -8.34 2.16 4.03
CA HIS A 2 -8.54 3.01 2.82
C HIS A 2 -8.08 2.39 1.49
N LEU A 3 -7.19 1.39 1.50
CA LEU A 3 -6.59 0.91 0.26
C LEU A 3 -7.54 0.06 -0.58
N LEU A 4 -8.21 -0.92 0.03
CA LEU A 4 -9.15 -1.79 -0.68
C LEU A 4 -10.40 -1.02 -1.14
N ASP A 5 -10.91 -0.12 -0.31
CA ASP A 5 -12.04 0.74 -0.64
C ASP A 5 -11.72 1.64 -1.84
N ASN A 6 -10.54 2.27 -1.86
CA ASN A 6 -10.07 3.03 -3.02
C ASN A 6 -9.93 2.15 -4.26
N ALA A 7 -9.34 0.96 -4.13
CA ALA A 7 -9.16 0.04 -5.25
C ALA A 7 -10.49 -0.35 -5.90
N VAL A 8 -11.51 -0.68 -5.10
CA VAL A 8 -12.86 -1.00 -5.59
C VAL A 8 -13.53 0.23 -6.18
N LYS A 9 -13.46 1.37 -5.50
CA LYS A 9 -14.09 2.63 -5.93
C LYS A 9 -13.60 3.15 -7.28
N PHE A 10 -12.34 2.88 -7.63
CA PHE A 10 -11.72 3.42 -8.85
C PHE A 10 -11.52 2.39 -9.96
N THR A 11 -12.05 1.17 -9.80
CA THR A 11 -11.99 0.10 -10.81
C THR A 11 -13.40 -0.23 -11.30
N ASP A 12 -13.82 0.45 -12.36
CA ASP A 12 -15.12 0.20 -12.99
C ASP A 12 -15.14 -1.13 -13.75
N GLU A 13 -14.03 -1.47 -14.42
CA GLU A 13 -13.83 -2.72 -15.16
C GLU A 13 -12.45 -3.33 -14.83
N GLY A 14 -12.34 -4.66 -14.89
CA GLY A 14 -11.14 -5.41 -14.56
C GLY A 14 -11.19 -6.03 -13.17
N GLY A 15 -10.16 -5.83 -12.34
CA GLY A 15 -10.09 -6.51 -11.05
C GLY A 15 -9.19 -5.87 -10.01
N VAL A 16 -9.43 -6.26 -8.76
CA VAL A 16 -8.62 -5.90 -7.60
C VAL A 16 -7.99 -7.16 -7.03
N THR A 17 -6.66 -7.17 -6.92
CA THR A 17 -5.89 -8.28 -6.36
C THR A 17 -5.34 -7.88 -5.00
N ILE A 18 -5.60 -8.72 -4.00
CA ILE A 18 -4.99 -8.61 -2.66
C ILE A 18 -3.97 -9.73 -2.53
N SER A 19 -2.75 -9.38 -2.13
CA SER A 19 -1.68 -10.35 -1.91
C SER A 19 -1.06 -10.14 -0.54
N VAL A 20 -0.69 -11.25 0.10
CA VAL A 20 0.09 -11.27 1.34
C VAL A 20 1.34 -12.10 1.10
N SER A 21 2.49 -11.52 1.38
CA SER A 21 3.78 -12.18 1.23
C SER A 21 4.56 -12.12 2.53
N LEU A 22 5.20 -13.23 2.90
CA LEU A 22 6.16 -13.24 3.99
C LEU A 22 7.44 -12.54 3.54
N LEU A 23 7.82 -11.47 4.22
CA LEU A 23 9.13 -10.86 4.07
C LEU A 23 10.11 -11.62 4.94
N ARG A 24 11.24 -12.03 4.36
CA ARG A 24 12.31 -12.67 5.15
C ARG A 24 12.95 -11.61 6.06
N GLY A 25 12.59 -11.62 7.33
CA GLY A 25 13.25 -10.83 8.36
C GLY A 25 14.66 -11.36 8.66
N LYS A 26 15.58 -10.45 9.00
CA LYS A 26 16.86 -10.82 9.62
C LYS A 26 16.59 -11.31 11.04
N ASN A 27 16.58 -12.63 11.25
CA ASN A 27 16.59 -13.29 12.57
C ASN A 27 15.59 -12.77 13.61
N GLU A 28 14.35 -13.26 13.61
CA GLU A 28 13.48 -13.10 14.78
C GLU A 28 12.68 -14.39 15.03
N ARG A 29 13.06 -15.17 16.05
CA ARG A 29 12.36 -16.41 16.48
C ARG A 29 10.92 -16.18 16.95
N THR A 30 10.45 -14.93 17.00
CA THR A 30 9.20 -14.52 17.67
C THR A 30 8.34 -13.56 16.84
N SER A 31 8.80 -13.11 15.67
CA SER A 31 8.07 -12.16 14.83
C SER A 31 8.25 -12.51 13.34
N ILE A 32 7.28 -12.12 12.52
CA ILE A 32 7.36 -12.22 11.06
C ILE A 32 6.90 -10.91 10.43
N ASP A 33 7.58 -10.51 9.37
CA ASP A 33 7.19 -9.36 8.56
C ASP A 33 6.27 -9.84 7.43
N LEU A 34 5.09 -9.23 7.32
CA LEU A 34 4.14 -9.49 6.24
C LEU A 34 4.02 -8.25 5.34
N LEU A 35 4.18 -8.44 4.05
CA LEU A 35 3.83 -7.46 3.03
C LEU A 35 2.39 -7.68 2.59
N LEU A 36 1.52 -6.72 2.89
CA LEU A 36 0.19 -6.66 2.30
C LEU A 36 0.22 -5.72 1.09
N SER A 37 -0.30 -6.20 -0.04
CA SER A 37 -0.40 -5.43 -1.28
C SER A 37 -1.83 -5.46 -1.81
N VAL A 38 -2.30 -4.32 -2.30
CA VAL A 38 -3.55 -4.17 -3.05
C VAL A 38 -3.17 -3.59 -4.40
N LYS A 39 -3.50 -4.30 -5.47
CA LYS A 39 -3.32 -3.86 -6.85
C LYS A 39 -4.67 -3.78 -7.52
N ASP A 40 -4.95 -2.68 -8.19
CA ASP A 40 -6.15 -2.49 -9.00
C ASP A 40 -5.80 -2.22 -10.47
N THR A 41 -6.79 -2.37 -11.35
CA THR A 41 -6.69 -2.06 -12.78
C THR A 41 -7.47 -0.80 -13.16
N GLY A 42 -7.83 0.02 -12.17
CA GLY A 42 -8.61 1.21 -12.35
C GLY A 42 -7.85 2.31 -13.10
N ARG A 43 -8.47 3.48 -13.19
CA ARG A 43 -7.94 4.66 -13.91
C ARG A 43 -6.57 5.16 -13.43
N GLY A 44 -6.07 4.64 -12.31
CA GLY A 44 -4.82 5.06 -11.70
C GLY A 44 -4.84 6.49 -11.18
N ILE A 45 -3.65 7.00 -10.83
CA ILE A 45 -3.45 8.37 -10.36
C ILE A 45 -2.33 9.00 -11.17
N GLU A 46 -2.61 10.17 -11.74
CA GLU A 46 -1.63 10.95 -12.50
C GLU A 46 -0.37 11.23 -11.67
N LYS A 47 0.81 11.10 -12.28
CA LYS A 47 2.12 11.20 -11.58
C LYS A 47 2.28 12.49 -10.77
N GLY A 48 1.76 13.62 -11.27
CA GLY A 48 1.82 14.90 -10.57
C GLY A 48 1.05 14.92 -9.24
N HIS A 49 -0.03 14.13 -9.17
CA HIS A 49 -0.92 14.05 -8.00
C HIS A 49 -0.49 12.97 -7.00
N GLN A 50 0.35 12.01 -7.40
CA GLN A 50 0.75 10.88 -6.53
C GLN A 50 1.41 11.33 -5.22
N LYS A 51 2.26 12.37 -5.26
CA LYS A 51 2.93 12.91 -4.07
C LYS A 51 1.97 13.52 -3.05
N GLN A 52 0.74 13.84 -3.46
CA GLN A 52 -0.23 14.54 -2.62
C GLN A 52 -1.20 13.60 -1.91
N ILE A 53 -1.33 12.34 -2.35
CA ILE A 53 -2.27 11.35 -1.82
C ILE A 53 -2.10 11.17 -0.30
N PHE A 54 -0.88 11.30 0.21
CA PHE A 54 -0.56 11.12 1.63
C PHE A 54 -0.33 12.42 2.41
N ASN A 55 -0.44 13.59 1.77
CA ASN A 55 -0.18 14.88 2.43
C ASN A 55 -1.19 15.19 3.55
N VAL A 56 -2.38 14.60 3.49
CA VAL A 56 -3.46 14.77 4.49
C VAL A 56 -3.21 13.98 5.78
N LEU A 57 -2.23 13.06 5.81
CA LEU A 57 -1.86 12.33 7.03
C LEU A 57 -1.07 13.18 8.05
N LYS A 58 -0.90 14.50 7.83
CA LYS A 58 -0.32 15.44 8.80
C LYS A 58 -1.29 15.78 9.94
N SER A 59 -1.59 14.81 10.79
CA SER A 59 -2.10 15.04 12.15
C SER A 59 -1.50 13.98 13.09
N PRO A 60 -0.94 14.36 14.25
CA PRO A 60 -0.04 13.49 14.98
C PRO A 60 -0.83 12.50 15.86
N LYS A 61 -0.66 11.21 15.57
CA LYS A 61 -0.63 10.04 16.47
C LYS A 61 -1.29 8.82 15.82
N ARG A 62 -0.57 8.21 14.89
CA ARG A 62 -0.50 6.74 14.84
C ARG A 62 0.85 6.39 14.24
N ILE A 63 1.77 5.94 15.09
CA ILE A 63 3.02 5.33 14.64
C ILE A 63 2.60 4.07 13.86
N VAL A 64 2.56 4.19 12.53
CA VAL A 64 2.66 3.02 11.65
C VAL A 64 4.11 2.99 11.24
N LEU A 65 4.87 2.07 11.84
CA LEU A 65 6.27 1.85 11.51
C LEU A 65 6.33 1.25 10.09
N MET A 66 6.23 2.08 9.05
CA MET A 66 6.47 1.65 7.68
C MET A 66 7.97 1.66 7.43
N LYS A 67 8.65 0.55 7.77
CA LYS A 67 10.02 0.30 7.30
C LYS A 67 9.94 -0.18 5.84
N GLY A 68 10.52 0.60 4.93
CA GLY A 68 10.94 0.14 3.60
C GLY A 68 9.82 0.01 2.56
N VAL A 69 9.30 1.15 2.07
CA VAL A 69 8.77 1.17 0.69
C VAL A 69 9.96 1.44 -0.22
N GLU A 70 10.65 0.38 -0.64
CA GLU A 70 11.52 0.48 -1.82
C GLU A 70 10.63 0.53 -3.06
N SER A 71 10.75 1.63 -3.78
CA SER A 71 10.03 1.95 -5.00
C SER A 71 10.30 0.90 -6.08
N VAL A 72 9.35 -0.02 -6.29
CA VAL A 72 9.31 -0.80 -7.53
C VAL A 72 8.60 0.08 -8.57
N TRP A 73 9.40 0.72 -9.42
CA TRP A 73 8.90 1.33 -10.64
C TRP A 73 8.51 0.21 -11.60
N VAL A 74 7.31 0.30 -12.15
CA VAL A 74 6.88 -0.48 -13.32
C VAL A 74 7.77 -0.11 -14.51
#